data_AF-A0A093FZT4-F1
#
_entry.id   AF-A0A093FZT4-F1
#
_cell.length_a   1.000
_cell.length_b   1.000
_cell.length_c   1.000
_cell.angle_alpha   90.00
_cell.angle_beta   90.00
_cell.angle_gamma   90.00
#
_symmetry.space_group_name_H-M   'P 1'
#
loop_
_entity.id
_entity.type
_entity.pdbx_description
1 polymer ?
#
loop_
_entity_poly.entity_id
_entity_poly.type
_entity_poly.pdbx_seq_one_letter_code
_entity_poly.pdbx_strand_id
1 'polypeptide(L)'
;YSLYAHTRLGYLFYQRQVKKARERYPQGHSASQPCHFPGVKILPIPVLSSNYSYLVIDTGSGRAAVIDPSDPLAVQAAIEEEEVILEAIFCTHKHWGTLTGCADFRVHRDHSGGNAMLHQRHNSCKVYGSALDAIPELT
;
A
#
# COMPACT_ATOMS: atom_id res chain seq x y z
N TYR A 1 0.99 -6.44 26.00
CA TYR A 1 0.07 -5.73 25.07
C TYR A 1 -1.26 -5.31 25.70
N SER A 2 -1.83 -6.01 26.70
CA SER A 2 -3.17 -5.67 27.20
C SER A 2 -3.27 -4.34 27.96
N LEU A 3 -2.19 -3.90 28.61
CA LEU A 3 -2.19 -2.74 29.50
C LEU A 3 -2.49 -1.41 28.78
N TYR A 4 -1.94 -1.22 27.58
CA TYR A 4 -2.12 -0.02 26.76
C TYR A 4 -3.41 0.00 25.95
N ALA A 5 -3.95 -1.17 25.60
CA ALA A 5 -5.14 -1.30 24.74
C ALA A 5 -6.47 -1.42 25.53
N HIS A 6 -6.45 -1.94 26.75
CA HIS A 6 -7.68 -2.27 27.49
C HIS A 6 -7.95 -1.41 28.73
N THR A 7 -7.03 -0.53 29.13
CA THR A 7 -7.25 0.39 30.27
C THR A 7 -7.25 1.83 29.82
N ARG A 8 -8.16 2.64 30.38
CA ARG A 8 -8.21 4.10 30.12
C ARG A 8 -6.88 4.79 30.44
N LEU A 9 -6.21 4.36 31.51
CA LEU A 9 -4.92 4.91 31.92
C LEU A 9 -3.82 4.57 30.89
N GLY A 10 -3.72 3.30 30.48
CA GLY A 10 -2.78 2.86 29.45
C GLY A 10 -2.99 3.57 28.12
N TYR A 11 -4.25 3.75 27.71
CA TYR A 11 -4.60 4.50 26.50
C TYR A 11 -4.17 5.97 26.58
N LEU A 12 -4.34 6.64 27.72
CA LEU A 12 -3.86 8.01 27.94
C LEU A 12 -2.33 8.11 27.89
N PHE A 13 -1.61 7.16 28.48
CA PHE A 13 -0.15 7.11 28.39
C PHE A 13 0.32 6.91 26.95
N TYR A 14 -0.33 6.01 26.21
CA TYR A 14 -0.09 5.80 24.79
C TYR A 14 -0.30 7.09 23.98
N GLN A 15 -1.45 7.77 24.15
CA GLN A 15 -1.74 9.02 23.43
C GLN A 15 -0.68 10.11 23.72
N ARG A 16 -0.21 10.23 24.97
CA ARG A 16 0.87 11.17 25.31
C ARG A 16 2.19 10.82 24.61
N GLN A 17 2.52 9.54 24.49
CA GLN A 17 3.72 9.10 23.77
C GLN A 17 3.60 9.36 22.27
N VAL A 18 2.45 9.07 21.66
CA VAL A 18 2.18 9.39 20.24
C VAL A 18 2.26 10.89 19.98
N LYS A 19 1.71 11.72 20.87
CA LYS A 19 1.80 13.19 20.75
C LYS A 19 3.26 13.66 20.77
N LYS A 20 4.05 13.21 21.75
CA LYS A 20 5.48 13.54 21.83
C LYS A 20 6.26 13.07 20.61
N ALA A 21 5.93 11.89 20.07
CA ALA A 21 6.57 11.37 18.87
C ALA A 21 6.25 12.24 17.63
N ARG A 22 4.99 12.68 17.47
CA ARG A 22 4.58 13.58 16.38
C ARG A 22 5.23 14.95 16.48
N GLU A 23 5.37 15.50 17.68
CA GLU A 23 6.08 16.76 17.92
C GLU A 23 7.57 16.65 17.57
N ARG A 24 8.19 15.51 17.89
CA ARG A 24 9.61 15.24 17.62
C ARG A 24 9.89 14.92 16.15
N TYR A 25 8.95 14.27 15.47
CA TYR A 25 9.06 13.82 14.09
C TYR A 25 7.86 14.30 13.26
N PRO A 26 7.76 15.62 13.00
CA PRO A 26 6.60 16.21 12.33
C PRO A 26 6.41 15.71 10.89
N GLN A 27 7.50 15.29 10.24
CA GLN A 27 7.50 14.70 8.90
C GLN A 27 7.52 13.16 8.89
N GLY A 28 7.27 12.52 10.05
CA GLY A 28 7.41 11.08 10.21
C GLY A 28 8.82 10.67 10.68
N HIS A 29 8.92 9.44 11.17
CA HIS A 29 10.15 8.86 11.73
C HIS A 29 10.86 7.89 10.77
N SER A 30 10.37 7.82 9.52
CA SER A 30 10.84 6.94 8.46
C SER A 30 10.86 7.71 7.13
N ALA A 31 11.83 7.43 6.27
CA ALA A 31 11.87 7.93 4.89
C ALA A 31 11.80 6.75 3.92
N SER A 32 10.93 6.82 2.93
CA SER A 32 10.90 5.87 1.81
C SER A 32 12.09 6.14 0.90
N GLN A 33 12.92 5.12 0.68
CA GLN A 33 14.04 5.17 -0.26
C GLN A 33 13.96 3.99 -1.23
N PRO A 34 14.25 4.20 -2.53
CA PRO A 34 14.39 3.11 -3.47
C PRO A 34 15.54 2.19 -3.04
N CYS A 35 15.36 0.87 -3.17
CA CYS A 35 16.44 -0.09 -3.03
C CYS A 35 16.75 -0.76 -4.36
N HIS A 36 18.04 -0.97 -4.61
CA HIS A 36 18.55 -1.49 -5.87
C HIS A 36 19.24 -2.83 -5.63
N PHE A 37 18.88 -3.80 -6.45
CA PHE A 37 19.51 -5.10 -6.57
C PHE A 37 19.97 -5.29 -8.02
N PRO A 38 20.89 -6.22 -8.30
CA PRO A 38 21.24 -6.56 -9.68
C PRO A 38 19.99 -6.97 -10.48
N GLY A 39 19.64 -6.18 -11.50
CA GLY A 39 18.48 -6.43 -12.37
C GLY A 39 17.12 -5.98 -11.80
N VAL A 40 17.04 -5.50 -10.56
CA VAL A 40 15.77 -5.13 -9.92
C VAL A 40 15.90 -3.83 -9.13
N LYS A 41 14.93 -2.92 -9.29
CA LYS A 41 14.73 -1.75 -8.42
C LYS A 41 13.39 -1.90 -7.70
N ILE A 42 13.37 -1.65 -6.39
CA ILE A 42 12.13 -1.61 -5.61
C ILE A 42 11.95 -0.19 -5.11
N LEU A 43 10.83 0.43 -5.50
CA LEU A 43 10.44 1.78 -5.11
C LEU A 43 9.26 1.70 -4.13
N PRO A 44 9.46 2.02 -2.84
CA PRO A 44 8.36 2.19 -1.90
C PRO A 44 7.57 3.47 -2.20
N ILE A 45 6.26 3.36 -2.33
CA ILE A 45 5.34 4.46 -2.60
C ILE A 45 4.47 4.65 -1.35
N PRO A 46 4.64 5.74 -0.59
CA PRO A 46 3.78 6.03 0.54
C PRO A 46 2.33 6.19 0.08
N VAL A 47 1.41 5.43 0.70
CA VAL A 47 -0.02 5.48 0.42
C VAL A 47 -0.80 5.54 1.71
N LEU A 48 -1.94 6.26 1.70
CA LEU A 48 -2.74 6.52 2.90
C LEU A 48 -1.88 7.14 4.03
N SER A 49 -2.23 6.93 5.30
CA SER A 49 -1.53 7.54 6.45
C SER A 49 -0.31 6.77 6.93
N SER A 50 -0.18 5.50 6.58
CA SER A 50 0.81 4.59 7.19
C SER A 50 1.13 3.35 6.35
N ASN A 51 0.67 3.29 5.10
CA ASN A 51 0.83 2.13 4.25
C ASN A 51 1.82 2.43 3.13
N TYR A 52 2.32 1.39 2.50
CA TYR A 52 3.21 1.49 1.35
C TYR A 52 2.73 0.54 0.28
N SER A 53 2.66 1.04 -0.95
CA SER A 53 2.71 0.21 -2.15
C SER A 53 4.18 0.03 -2.53
N TYR A 54 4.49 -1.00 -3.31
CA TYR A 54 5.85 -1.21 -3.82
C TYR A 54 5.82 -1.38 -5.34
N LEU A 55 6.55 -0.54 -6.06
CA LEU A 55 6.79 -0.70 -7.48
C LEU A 55 8.10 -1.48 -7.66
N VAL A 56 8.00 -2.72 -8.12
CA VAL A 56 9.12 -3.61 -8.40
C VAL A 56 9.40 -3.54 -9.90
N ILE A 57 10.57 -3.06 -10.25
CA ILE A 57 10.97 -2.76 -11.63
C ILE A 57 12.09 -3.74 -12.02
N ASP A 58 11.89 -4.47 -13.11
CA ASP A 58 12.97 -5.15 -13.82
C ASP A 58 13.75 -4.11 -14.63
N THR A 59 14.98 -3.85 -14.21
CA THR A 59 15.82 -2.81 -14.83
C THR A 59 16.34 -3.21 -16.21
N GLY A 60 16.27 -4.50 -16.57
CA GLY A 60 16.69 -4.97 -17.89
C GLY A 60 15.63 -4.75 -18.97
N SER A 61 14.35 -4.90 -18.61
CA SER A 61 13.22 -4.80 -19.55
C SER A 61 12.38 -3.52 -19.42
N GLY A 62 12.53 -2.76 -18.32
CA GLY A 62 11.69 -1.59 -18.03
C GLY A 62 10.24 -1.97 -17.67
N ARG A 63 9.99 -3.25 -17.36
CA ARG A 63 8.68 -3.76 -16.94
C ARG A 63 8.59 -3.71 -15.42
N ALA A 64 7.39 -3.50 -14.93
CA ALA A 64 7.16 -3.37 -13.49
C ALA A 64 5.93 -4.13 -13.03
N ALA A 65 5.98 -4.55 -11.77
CA ALA A 65 4.84 -5.03 -11.01
C ALA A 65 4.62 -4.11 -9.82
N VAL A 66 3.36 -3.84 -9.46
CA VAL A 66 3.02 -3.10 -8.24
C VAL A 66 2.41 -4.03 -7.20
N ILE A 67 2.85 -3.89 -5.96
CA ILE A 67 2.32 -4.59 -4.80
C ILE A 67 1.38 -3.66 -4.04
N ASP A 68 0.16 -4.15 -3.76
CA ASP A 68 -0.88 -3.52 -2.95
C ASP A 68 -1.18 -2.04 -3.31
N PRO A 69 -1.57 -1.74 -4.58
CA PRO A 69 -1.80 -0.36 -5.00
C PRO A 69 -3.09 0.23 -4.40
N SER A 70 -3.03 0.76 -3.17
CA SER A 70 -4.19 1.38 -2.50
C SER A 70 -4.57 2.76 -3.05
N ASP A 71 -3.57 3.56 -3.41
CA ASP A 71 -3.75 4.88 -4.02
C ASP A 71 -3.33 4.83 -5.49
N PRO A 72 -4.29 4.74 -6.42
CA PRO A 72 -3.96 4.57 -7.83
C PRO A 72 -3.30 5.82 -8.43
N LEU A 73 -3.53 7.02 -7.86
CA LEU A 73 -2.91 8.25 -8.38
C LEU A 73 -1.43 8.32 -8.02
N ALA A 74 -1.10 8.02 -6.76
CA ALA A 74 0.30 7.97 -6.31
C ALA A 74 1.08 6.89 -7.07
N VAL A 75 0.49 5.70 -7.25
CA VAL A 75 1.10 4.60 -8.01
C VAL A 75 1.29 4.98 -9.47
N GLN A 76 0.28 5.58 -10.10
CA GLN A 76 0.37 5.98 -11.49
C GLN A 76 1.42 7.06 -11.74
N ALA A 77 1.55 8.03 -10.82
CA ALA A 77 2.61 9.04 -10.89
C ALA A 77 4.00 8.40 -10.82
N ALA A 78 4.20 7.41 -9.94
CA ALA A 78 5.47 6.68 -9.84
C ALA A 78 5.77 5.86 -11.11
N ILE A 79 4.76 5.24 -11.72
CA ILE A 79 4.91 4.51 -13.00
C ILE A 79 5.36 5.47 -14.12
N GLU A 80 4.76 6.67 -14.19
CA GLU A 80 5.11 7.70 -15.17
C GLU A 80 6.50 8.28 -14.93
N GLU A 81 6.87 8.56 -13.67
CA GLU A 81 8.18 9.10 -13.30
C GLU A 81 9.32 8.12 -13.58
N GLU A 82 9.08 6.82 -13.37
CA GLU A 82 10.05 5.76 -13.66
C GLU A 82 10.04 5.32 -15.14
N GLU A 83 9.10 5.83 -15.94
CA GLU A 83 8.92 5.50 -17.36
C GLU A 83 8.81 3.99 -17.65
N VAL A 84 8.14 3.25 -16.76
CA VAL A 84 8.01 1.79 -16.82
C VAL A 84 6.68 1.31 -17.37
N ILE A 85 6.66 0.09 -17.91
CA ILE A 85 5.45 -0.59 -18.36
C ILE A 85 4.91 -1.46 -17.23
N LEU A 86 3.70 -1.15 -16.74
CA LEU A 86 3.04 -1.98 -15.73
C LEU A 86 2.53 -3.28 -16.35
N GLU A 87 3.03 -4.42 -15.86
CA GLU A 87 2.64 -5.75 -16.33
C GLU A 87 1.80 -6.52 -15.31
N ALA A 88 1.99 -6.26 -14.02
CA ALA A 88 1.31 -7.01 -12.98
C ALA A 88 0.94 -6.14 -11.78
N ILE A 89 -0.19 -6.48 -11.18
CA ILE A 89 -0.62 -6.01 -9.86
C ILE A 89 -0.68 -7.23 -8.95
N PHE A 90 -0.05 -7.17 -7.79
CA PHE A 90 -0.16 -8.21 -6.76
C PHE A 90 -0.86 -7.63 -5.53
N CYS A 91 -1.94 -8.27 -5.11
CA CYS A 91 -2.57 -8.00 -3.82
C CYS A 91 -2.20 -9.10 -2.83
N THR A 92 -1.61 -8.71 -1.71
CA THR A 92 -1.08 -9.65 -0.71
C THR A 92 -2.18 -10.30 0.11
N HIS A 93 -3.22 -9.54 0.47
CA HIS A 93 -4.35 -10.01 1.25
C HIS A 93 -5.55 -9.06 1.14
N LYS A 94 -6.74 -9.56 1.48
CA LYS A 94 -7.89 -8.71 1.86
C LYS A 94 -7.65 -8.15 3.26
N HIS A 95 -7.70 -6.83 3.44
CA HIS A 95 -7.67 -6.26 4.78
C HIS A 95 -9.01 -6.53 5.48
N TRP A 96 -9.06 -7.53 6.37
CA TRP A 96 -10.26 -7.84 7.16
C TRP A 96 -10.50 -6.76 8.23
N GLY A 97 -11.42 -5.84 7.98
CA GLY A 97 -11.86 -4.84 8.95
C GLY A 97 -13.22 -5.16 9.56
N THR A 98 -13.28 -5.82 10.73
CA THR A 98 -14.50 -5.84 11.56
C THR A 98 -14.59 -4.53 12.34
N LEU A 99 -15.12 -3.47 11.73
CA LEU A 99 -15.67 -2.34 12.50
C LEU A 99 -17.05 -2.01 11.96
N THR A 100 -18.06 -2.54 12.67
CA THR A 100 -19.41 -1.98 12.85
C THR A 100 -19.99 -1.18 11.67
N GLY A 101 -20.84 -1.85 10.88
CA GLY A 101 -22.00 -1.20 10.24
C GLY A 101 -21.80 -0.51 8.90
N CYS A 102 -20.58 -0.33 8.40
CA CYS A 102 -20.31 0.32 7.10
C CYS A 102 -19.19 -0.42 6.31
N ALA A 103 -19.35 -1.73 6.08
CA ALA A 103 -18.18 -2.62 6.05
C ALA A 103 -17.64 -3.07 4.68
N ASP A 104 -18.24 -2.74 3.53
CA ASP A 104 -17.73 -3.32 2.27
C ASP A 104 -16.73 -2.41 1.53
N PHE A 105 -16.99 -1.11 1.47
CA PHE A 105 -16.21 -0.17 0.64
C PHE A 105 -14.86 0.27 1.26
N ARG A 106 -14.69 0.13 2.58
CA ARG A 106 -13.44 0.51 3.28
C ARG A 106 -12.42 -0.62 3.34
N VAL A 107 -12.89 -1.87 3.26
CA VAL A 107 -12.11 -3.11 3.45
C VAL A 107 -11.27 -3.45 2.21
N HIS A 108 -11.71 -3.06 1.02
CA HIS A 108 -10.97 -3.27 -0.22
C HIS A 108 -9.98 -2.13 -0.56
N ARG A 109 -10.04 -1.01 0.17
CA ARG A 109 -9.46 0.26 -0.28
C ARG A 109 -7.96 0.37 -0.01
N ASP A 110 -7.47 -0.27 1.04
CA ASP A 110 -6.12 -0.07 1.56
C ASP A 110 -5.04 -1.00 0.99
N HIS A 111 -5.41 -2.05 0.25
CA HIS A 111 -4.47 -2.85 -0.55
C HIS A 111 -4.88 -3.02 -2.02
N SER A 112 -6.17 -3.14 -2.31
CA SER A 112 -6.67 -3.37 -3.68
C SER A 112 -7.44 -2.19 -4.28
N GLY A 113 -7.44 -1.04 -3.59
CA GLY A 113 -8.29 0.11 -3.92
C GLY A 113 -8.01 0.73 -5.28
N GLY A 114 -6.78 0.59 -5.79
CA GLY A 114 -6.33 1.11 -7.06
C GLY A 114 -6.42 0.14 -8.25
N ASN A 115 -6.76 -1.14 -8.01
CA ASN A 115 -6.72 -2.18 -9.04
C ASN A 115 -7.52 -1.81 -10.29
N ALA A 116 -8.80 -1.43 -10.12
CA ALA A 116 -9.69 -1.12 -11.24
C ALA A 116 -9.17 0.03 -12.12
N MET A 117 -8.69 1.12 -11.51
CA MET A 117 -8.18 2.27 -12.26
C MET A 117 -6.89 1.92 -13.01
N LEU A 118 -5.97 1.21 -12.34
CA LEU A 118 -4.70 0.82 -12.95
C LEU A 118 -4.90 -0.21 -14.06
N HIS A 119 -5.79 -1.20 -13.87
CA HIS A 119 -6.15 -2.18 -14.88
C HIS A 119 -6.81 -1.53 -16.10
N GLN A 120 -7.69 -0.54 -15.89
CA GLN A 120 -8.29 0.22 -16.98
C GLN A 120 -7.24 1.01 -17.80
N ARG A 121 -6.25 1.61 -17.13
CA ARG A 121 -5.22 2.43 -17.77
C ARG A 121 -4.11 1.58 -18.42
N HIS A 122 -3.84 0.40 -17.86
CA HIS A 122 -2.85 -0.56 -18.32
C HIS A 122 -3.54 -1.88 -18.64
N ASN A 123 -4.31 -1.90 -19.73
CA ASN A 123 -5.18 -3.03 -20.10
C ASN A 123 -4.49 -4.38 -20.35
N SER A 124 -3.16 -4.39 -20.45
CA SER A 124 -2.34 -5.59 -20.58
C SER A 124 -1.84 -6.14 -19.26
N CYS A 125 -2.05 -5.41 -18.14
CA CYS A 125 -1.58 -5.83 -16.84
C CYS A 125 -2.50 -6.91 -16.25
N LYS A 126 -1.91 -7.87 -15.54
CA LYS A 126 -2.64 -8.95 -14.86
C LYS A 126 -2.73 -8.66 -13.37
N VAL A 127 -3.86 -8.97 -12.75
CA VAL A 127 -4.07 -8.77 -11.31
C VAL A 127 -4.06 -10.13 -10.62
N TYR A 128 -3.11 -10.30 -9.70
CA TYR A 128 -2.87 -11.51 -8.96
C TYR A 128 -3.19 -11.34 -7.47
N GLY A 129 -3.65 -12.42 -6.86
CA GLY A 129 -3.74 -12.57 -5.41
C GLY A 129 -4.63 -13.74 -5.03
N SER A 130 -5.05 -13.80 -3.76
CA SER A 130 -5.86 -14.91 -3.25
C SER A 130 -7.28 -14.90 -3.84
N ALA A 131 -7.71 -16.04 -4.39
CA ALA A 131 -9.09 -16.22 -4.85
C ALA A 131 -10.12 -16.14 -3.71
N LEU A 132 -9.70 -16.40 -2.46
CA LEU A 132 -10.56 -16.31 -1.27
C LEU A 132 -10.83 -14.86 -0.85
N ASP A 133 -10.02 -13.92 -1.35
CA ASP A 133 -10.01 -12.53 -0.90
C ASP A 133 -10.89 -11.60 -1.74
N ALA A 134 -11.57 -12.14 -2.76
CA ALA A 134 -12.44 -11.38 -3.67
C ALA A 134 -11.77 -10.09 -4.18
N ILE A 135 -10.52 -10.23 -4.67
CA ILE A 135 -9.71 -9.10 -5.15
C ILE A 135 -10.35 -8.52 -6.42
N PRO A 136 -10.59 -7.19 -6.49
CA PRO A 136 -11.06 -6.53 -7.70
C PRO A 136 -10.13 -6.77 -8.89
N GLU A 137 -10.72 -7.07 -10.05
CA GLU A 137 -10.03 -7.33 -11.32
C GLU A 137 -9.11 -8.57 -11.35
N LEU A 138 -9.22 -9.48 -10.38
CA LEU A 138 -8.45 -10.73 -10.34
C LEU A 138 -8.56 -11.48 -11.69
N THR A 139 -7.41 -11.81 -12.27
CA THR A 139 -7.27 -12.38 -13.62
C THR A 139 -6.63 -13.76 -13.57
#